data_AF-A0A3D9IR32-F1
#
_entry.id   AF-A0A3D9IR32-F1
#
_cell.length_a   1.000
_cell.length_b   1.000
_cell.length_c   1.000
_cell.angle_alpha   90.00
_cell.angle_beta   90.00
_cell.angle_gamma   90.00
#
_symmetry.space_group_name_H-M   'P 1'
#
loop_
_entity.id
_entity.type
_entity.pdbx_description
1 polymer ?
#
loop_
_entity_poly.entity_id
_entity_poly.type
_entity_poly.pdbx_seq_one_letter_code
_entity_poly.pdbx_strand_id
1 'polypeptide(L)' 'MNVYVSKNGKVSLAVGEQPKDALLFAPAKKSATQLVQEDLSAWKISNSLIQERFAQATQRQ' A
#
# COMPACT_ATOMS: atom_id res chain seq x y z
N MET A 1 19.32 -6.51 0.99
CA MET A 1 17.99 -5.96 0.69
C MET A 1 17.82 -6.08 -0.81
N ASN A 2 16.92 -6.95 -1.26
CA ASN A 2 16.84 -7.29 -2.68
C ASN A 2 15.98 -6.23 -3.37
N VAL A 3 16.53 -5.61 -4.42
CA VAL A 3 15.79 -4.69 -5.28
C VAL A 3 15.31 -5.48 -6.49
N TYR A 4 14.06 -5.25 -6.89
CA TYR A 4 13.43 -5.89 -8.03
C TYR A 4 13.12 -4.85 -9.09
N VAL A 5 13.11 -5.30 -10.34
CA VAL A 5 12.77 -4.52 -11.51
C VAL A 5 11.55 -5.16 -12.19
N SER A 6 10.57 -4.35 -12.56
CA SER A 6 9.44 -4.75 -13.40
C SER A 6 9.50 -4.01 -14.72
N LYS A 7 9.54 -4.77 -15.82
CA LYS A 7 9.46 -4.25 -17.19
C LYS A 7 8.47 -5.09 -17.99
N ASN A 8 7.48 -4.44 -18.60
CA ASN A 8 6.43 -5.10 -19.40
C ASN A 8 5.71 -6.24 -18.63
N GLY A 9 5.48 -6.05 -17.32
CA GLY A 9 4.81 -7.04 -16.47
C GLY A 9 5.69 -8.20 -15.98
N LYS A 10 6.96 -8.26 -16.39
CA LYS A 10 7.92 -9.28 -15.91
C LYS A 10 8.75 -8.73 -14.76
N VAL A 11 8.76 -9.45 -13.63
CA VAL A 11 9.54 -9.12 -12.43
C VAL A 11 10.83 -9.95 -12.39
N SER A 12 11.96 -9.29 -12.12
CA SER A 12 13.26 -9.95 -11.90
C SER A 12 14.07 -9.21 -10.83
N LEU A 13 15.12 -9.85 -10.32
CA LEU A 13 16.09 -9.18 -9.44
C LEU A 13 16.82 -8.09 -10.23
N ALA A 14 16.91 -6.88 -9.65
CA ALA A 14 17.66 -5.79 -10.23
C ALA A 14 19.15 -6.04 -10.04
N VAL A 15 19.82 -6.49 -11.10
CA VAL A 15 21.27 -6.75 -11.13
C VAL A 15 21.90 -5.88 -12.23
N GLY A 16 22.88 -5.05 -11.86
CA GLY A 16 23.57 -4.16 -12.80
C GLY A 16 22.75 -2.94 -13.23
N GLU A 17 23.06 -2.39 -14.40
CA GLU A 17 22.33 -1.25 -14.96
C GLU A 17 20.88 -1.64 -15.31
N GLN A 18 19.94 -0.81 -14.87
CA GLN A 18 18.51 -1.06 -15.05
C GLN A 18 17.94 -0.16 -16.15
N PRO A 19 17.00 -0.68 -16.98
CA PRO A 19 16.33 0.14 -17.98
C PRO A 19 15.61 1.33 -17.34
N LYS A 20 15.72 2.51 -17.96
CA LYS A 20 15.10 3.77 -17.46
C LYS A 20 13.57 3.72 -17.44
N ASP A 21 12.97 2.87 -18.26
CA ASP A 21 11.54 2.66 -18.40
C ASP A 21 10.98 1.57 -17.48
N ALA A 22 11.83 0.98 -16.61
CA ALA A 22 11.41 -0.08 -15.70
C ALA A 22 11.09 0.46 -14.31
N LEU A 23 10.12 -0.18 -13.65
CA LEU A 23 9.76 0.14 -12.26
C LEU A 23 10.72 -0.58 -11.31
N LEU A 24 11.40 0.18 -10.46
CA LEU A 24 12.25 -0.34 -9.39
C LEU A 24 11.51 -0.32 -8.06
N PHE A 25 11.52 -1.45 -7.36
CA PHE A 25 10.87 -1.58 -6.06
C PHE A 25 11.67 -2.52 -5.15
N ALA A 26 11.54 -2.33 -3.86
CA ALA A 26 12.09 -3.21 -2.85
C ALA A 26 10.97 -3.66 -1.91
N PRO A 27 10.98 -4.92 -1.45
CA PRO A 27 10.00 -5.37 -0.48
C PRO A 27 10.19 -4.57 0.80
N ALA A 28 9.07 -4.14 1.39
CA ALA A 28 9.09 -3.57 2.72
C ALA A 28 9.66 -4.59 3.71
N LYS A 29 10.40 -4.14 4.73
CA LYS A 29 10.90 -5.01 5.81
C LYS A 29 9.78 -5.48 6.76
N LYS A 30 8.51 -5.35 6.35
CA LYS A 30 7.34 -5.69 7.13
C LYS A 30 6.94 -7.13 6.81
N SER A 31 6.59 -7.90 7.84
CA SER A 31 5.97 -9.21 7.62
C SER A 31 4.57 -9.05 7.02
N ALA A 32 4.05 -10.10 6.38
CA ALA A 32 2.67 -10.11 5.90
C ALA A 32 1.67 -9.80 7.02
N THR A 33 1.91 -10.31 8.23
CA THR A 33 1.08 -10.02 9.41
C THR A 33 1.09 -8.55 9.80
N GLN A 34 2.24 -7.87 9.70
CA GLN A 34 2.35 -6.43 9.97
C GLN A 34 1.62 -5.59 8.92
N LEU A 35 1.71 -5.97 7.65
CA LEU A 35 0.99 -5.29 6.56
C LEU A 35 -0.53 -5.42 6.76
N VAL A 36 -1.03 -6.62 7.05
CA VAL A 36 -2.46 -6.85 7.32
C VAL A 36 -2.94 -6.04 8.53
N GLN A 37 -2.14 -5.97 9.59
CA GLN A 37 -2.49 -5.20 10.77
C GLN A 37 -2.54 -3.69 10.49
N GLU A 38 -1.64 -3.18 9.67
CA GLU A 38 -1.61 -1.78 9.23
C GLU A 38 -2.85 -1.45 8.41
N ASP A 39 -3.19 -2.29 7.43
CA ASP A 39 -4.39 -2.13 6.59
C ASP A 39 -5.68 -2.15 7.44
N LEU A 40 -5.80 -3.09 8.38
CA LEU A 40 -6.95 -3.17 9.29
C LEU A 40 -7.06 -1.92 10.18
N SER A 41 -5.92 -1.40 10.64
CA SER A 41 -5.89 -0.21 11.49
C SER A 41 -6.29 1.04 10.72
N ALA A 42 -5.76 1.21 9.50
CA ALA A 42 -6.15 2.29 8.60
C ALA A 42 -7.64 2.22 8.26
N TRP A 43 -8.15 1.03 7.94
CA TRP A 43 -9.56 0.81 7.65
C TRP A 43 -10.47 1.20 8.81
N LYS A 44 -10.12 0.82 10.05
CA LYS A 44 -10.89 1.19 11.26
C LYS A 44 -11.01 2.72 11.42
N ILE A 45 -9.89 3.43 11.25
CA ILE A 45 -9.86 4.90 11.36
C ILE A 45 -10.74 5.53 10.29
N SER A 46 -10.58 5.11 9.02
CA SER A 46 -11.38 5.63 7.91
C SER A 46 -12.87 5.35 8.11
N ASN A 47 -13.24 4.14 8.55
CA ASN A 47 -14.63 3.77 8.78
C ASN A 47 -15.26 4.60 9.91
N SER A 48 -14.53 4.80 11.02
CA SER A 48 -14.96 5.66 12.12
C SER A 48 -15.25 7.09 11.64
N LEU A 49 -14.34 7.67 10.85
CA LEU A 49 -14.52 9.02 10.31
C LEU A 49 -15.73 9.12 9.37
N ILE A 50 -15.94 8.10 8.54
CA ILE A 50 -17.08 8.03 7.63
C ILE A 50 -18.38 8.01 8.44
N GLN A 51 -18.47 7.14 9.46
CA GLN A 51 -19.65 7.03 10.32
C GLN A 51 -19.95 8.35 11.05
N GLU A 52 -18.93 9.01 11.59
CA GLU A 52 -19.08 10.32 12.25
C GLU A 52 -19.63 11.37 11.28
N ARG A 53 -19.06 11.46 10.07
CA ARG A 53 -19.52 12.40 9.04
C ARG A 53 -20.95 12.11 8.61
N PHE A 54 -21.31 10.83 8.45
CA PHE A 54 -22.69 10.45 8.15
C PHE A 54 -23.64 10.88 9.28
N ALA A 55 -23.30 10.58 10.54
CA ALA A 55 -24.11 10.99 11.68
C ALA A 55 -24.31 12.50 11.74
N GLN A 56 -23.26 13.30 11.52
CA GLN A 56 -23.33 14.76 11.47
C GLN A 56 -24.23 15.25 10.33
N ALA A 57 -24.15 14.63 9.15
CA ALA A 57 -24.96 14.99 7.99
C ALA A 57 -26.45 14.66 8.20
N THR A 58 -26.75 13.56 8.89
CA THR A 58 -28.14 13.13 9.16
C THR A 58 -28.77 13.75 10.40
N GLN A 59 -28.00 14.46 11.23
CA GLN A 59 -28.51 15.14 12.45
C GLN A 59 -29.35 16.40 12.19
N ARG A 60 -29.59 16.78 10.93
CA ARG A 60 -30.46 17.90 10.53
C ARG A 60 -31.55 17.51 9.51
N GLN A 61 -32.25 16.40 9.76
CA GLN A 61 -33.58 16.15 9.20
C GLN A 61 -34.55 15.76 10.30
#